data_AF-A0A7D9LZC1-F1
#
_entry.id   AF-A0A7D9LZC1-F1
#
_cell.length_a   1.000
_cell.length_b   1.000
_cell.length_c   1.000
_cell.angle_alpha   90.00
_cell.angle_beta   90.00
_cell.angle_gamma   90.00
#
_symmetry.space_group_name_H-M   'P 1'
#
loop_
_entity.id
_entity.type
_entity.pdbx_description
1 polymer ?
#
loop_
_entity_poly.entity_id
_entity_poly.type
_entity_poly.pdbx_seq_one_letter_code
_entity_poly.pdbx_strand_id
1 'polypeptide(L)'
;MVLDESGSIGRKNWRKVKKFVRHVISRFSVAPFGAHFAAVKYNNRPRKVFSLTKYTNAKKLRKAVRRMRYRGGGTRTGKAMRFTNRKILWGKDDRKDVPNVVVLVSDGKSHDHSKAVREARKMKQKGVKILCVGIGRGRKVDRLIKKLQEISSKPEYTFKTTMNALDTIENSLVKDMCEPISKNCEVPKLCPVEPFAKKGCYRTPKPHTATLLFNRRNQIDWEDGWDNFIEKIVHE
;
A
#
# COMPACT_ATOMS: atom_id res chain seq x y z
N MET A 1 -2.82 -1.02 -6.84
CA MET A 1 -2.88 -2.35 -7.50
C MET A 1 -1.97 -2.39 -8.72
N VAL A 2 -1.04 -3.35 -8.80
CA VAL A 2 -0.15 -3.59 -9.94
C VAL A 2 -0.45 -4.97 -10.50
N LEU A 3 -1.03 -5.02 -11.71
CA LEU A 3 -1.74 -6.19 -12.24
C LEU A 3 -1.06 -6.74 -13.49
N ASP A 4 -0.67 -8.01 -13.45
CA ASP A 4 -0.15 -8.73 -14.60
C ASP A 4 -1.24 -8.96 -15.66
N GLU A 5 -1.03 -8.41 -16.86
CA GLU A 5 -1.87 -8.62 -18.05
C GLU A 5 -1.13 -9.40 -19.16
N SER A 6 -0.10 -10.16 -18.80
CA SER A 6 0.68 -10.99 -19.72
C SER A 6 -0.14 -12.09 -20.40
N GLY A 7 0.47 -12.72 -21.41
CA GLY A 7 -0.11 -13.77 -22.24
C GLY A 7 -0.53 -15.01 -21.44
N SER A 8 0.21 -15.37 -20.38
CA SER A 8 -0.09 -16.52 -19.52
C SER A 8 -1.43 -16.42 -18.81
N ILE A 9 -1.87 -15.19 -18.52
CA ILE A 9 -3.19 -14.96 -17.91
C ILE A 9 -4.29 -15.33 -18.91
N GLY A 10 -4.24 -14.78 -20.12
CA GLY A 10 -5.30 -14.94 -21.13
C GLY A 10 -6.59 -14.14 -20.85
N ARG A 11 -7.39 -13.92 -21.89
CA ARG A 11 -8.61 -13.07 -21.83
C ARG A 11 -9.63 -13.56 -20.80
N LYS A 12 -9.84 -14.88 -20.70
CA LYS A 12 -10.84 -15.47 -19.77
C LYS A 12 -10.47 -15.19 -18.32
N ASN A 13 -9.21 -15.41 -17.95
CA ASN A 13 -8.75 -15.20 -16.58
C ASN A 13 -8.58 -13.72 -16.25
N TRP A 14 -8.28 -12.86 -17.23
CA TRP A 14 -8.30 -11.41 -17.00
C TRP A 14 -9.65 -10.91 -16.48
N ARG A 15 -10.78 -11.53 -16.90
CA ARG A 15 -12.09 -11.22 -16.32
C ARG A 15 -12.17 -11.55 -14.82
N LYS A 16 -11.51 -12.62 -14.38
CA LYS A 16 -11.43 -13.03 -12.98
C LYS A 16 -10.55 -12.08 -12.17
N VAL A 17 -9.39 -11.69 -12.70
CA VAL A 17 -8.54 -10.63 -12.10
C VAL A 17 -9.35 -9.33 -11.91
N LYS A 18 -10.11 -8.90 -12.93
CA LYS A 18 -11.00 -7.74 -12.81
C LYS A 18 -12.13 -7.93 -11.79
N LYS A 19 -12.63 -9.16 -11.59
CA LYS A 19 -13.64 -9.46 -10.57
C LYS A 19 -13.01 -9.34 -9.17
N PHE A 20 -11.89 -10.00 -8.96
CA PHE A 20 -11.09 -9.93 -7.73
C PHE A 20 -10.78 -8.48 -7.31
N VAL A 21 -10.23 -7.66 -8.21
CA VAL A 21 -9.93 -6.24 -7.90
C VAL A 21 -11.20 -5.46 -7.50
N ARG A 22 -12.35 -5.72 -8.14
CA ARG A 22 -13.61 -5.06 -7.76
C ARG A 22 -14.13 -5.50 -6.40
N HIS A 23 -13.92 -6.77 -6.03
CA HIS A 23 -14.32 -7.27 -4.74
C HIS A 23 -13.45 -6.69 -3.63
N VAL A 24 -12.11 -6.69 -3.80
CA VAL A 24 -11.19 -5.99 -2.89
C VAL A 24 -11.63 -4.54 -2.70
N ILE A 25 -11.87 -3.78 -3.79
CA ILE A 25 -12.36 -2.39 -3.70
C ILE A 25 -13.68 -2.26 -2.94
N SER A 26 -14.57 -3.25 -3.03
CA SER A 26 -15.86 -3.23 -2.32
C SER A 26 -15.74 -3.39 -0.81
N ARG A 27 -14.58 -3.81 -0.31
CA ARG A 27 -14.28 -3.90 1.12
C ARG A 27 -13.79 -2.59 1.72
N PHE A 28 -13.60 -1.54 0.91
CA PHE A 28 -13.12 -0.23 1.36
C PHE A 28 -14.17 0.87 1.14
N SER A 29 -14.21 1.84 2.06
CA SER A 29 -14.96 3.08 1.89
C SER A 29 -14.22 4.01 0.92
N VAL A 30 -14.62 4.03 -0.36
CA VAL A 30 -14.02 4.90 -1.39
C VAL A 30 -14.77 6.23 -1.41
N ALA A 31 -14.11 7.26 -0.91
CA ALA A 31 -14.62 8.62 -0.71
C ALA A 31 -13.45 9.63 -0.75
N PRO A 32 -13.70 10.96 -0.82
CA PRO A 32 -12.63 11.98 -0.76
C PRO A 32 -11.69 11.81 0.43
N PHE A 33 -12.23 11.55 1.62
CA PHE A 33 -11.47 11.29 2.85
C PHE A 33 -11.28 9.79 3.15
N GLY A 34 -11.72 8.91 2.23
CA GLY A 34 -11.66 7.46 2.38
C GLY A 34 -10.45 6.82 1.69
N ALA A 35 -10.60 5.56 1.29
CA ALA A 35 -9.61 4.81 0.54
C ALA A 35 -9.54 5.24 -0.93
N HIS A 36 -8.32 5.45 -1.42
CA HIS A 36 -8.05 5.84 -2.80
C HIS A 36 -7.32 4.71 -3.51
N PHE A 37 -7.63 4.49 -4.79
CA PHE A 37 -7.08 3.37 -5.55
C PHE A 37 -6.42 3.86 -6.84
N ALA A 38 -5.20 3.37 -7.09
CA ALA A 38 -4.59 3.38 -8.39
C ALA A 38 -4.49 1.97 -8.96
N ALA A 39 -4.59 1.87 -10.29
CA ALA A 39 -4.37 0.63 -11.01
C ALA A 39 -3.30 0.84 -12.09
N VAL A 40 -2.27 0.01 -12.04
CA VAL A 40 -1.28 -0.17 -13.10
C VAL A 40 -1.47 -1.57 -13.65
N LYS A 41 -1.59 -1.69 -14.97
CA LYS A 41 -1.55 -2.99 -15.65
C LYS A 41 -0.24 -3.11 -16.41
N TYR A 42 0.35 -4.29 -16.43
CA TYR A 42 1.65 -4.47 -17.07
C TYR A 42 1.76 -5.76 -17.86
N ASN A 43 2.50 -5.66 -18.96
CA ASN A 43 2.98 -6.77 -19.76
C ASN A 43 4.48 -6.49 -20.07
N ASN A 44 4.85 -6.38 -21.35
CA ASN A 44 6.11 -5.81 -21.82
C ASN A 44 6.36 -4.38 -21.32
N ARG A 45 5.30 -3.58 -21.16
CA ARG A 45 5.36 -2.18 -20.69
C ARG A 45 4.21 -1.91 -19.70
N PRO A 46 4.49 -1.26 -18.56
CA PRO A 46 3.44 -0.85 -17.63
C PRO A 46 2.61 0.30 -18.19
N ARG A 47 1.33 0.36 -17.81
CA ARG A 47 0.42 1.46 -18.13
C ARG A 47 -0.44 1.80 -16.91
N LYS A 48 -0.51 3.09 -16.58
CA LYS A 48 -1.50 3.64 -15.65
C LYS A 48 -2.90 3.44 -16.25
N VAL A 49 -3.80 2.85 -15.49
CA VAL A 49 -5.23 2.78 -15.81
C VAL A 49 -5.93 4.01 -15.21
N PHE A 50 -5.64 4.30 -13.95
CA PHE A 50 -6.06 5.51 -13.24
C PHE A 50 -5.13 5.78 -12.04
N SER A 51 -5.00 7.05 -11.65
CA SER A 51 -4.27 7.51 -10.45
C SER A 51 -5.14 7.40 -9.20
N LEU A 52 -4.52 7.56 -8.02
CA LEU A 52 -5.19 7.49 -6.71
C LEU A 52 -6.31 8.54 -6.59
N THR A 53 -6.09 9.76 -7.09
CA THR A 53 -7.04 10.88 -7.07
C THR A 53 -8.17 10.79 -8.09
N LYS A 54 -8.09 9.89 -9.08
CA LYS A 54 -9.02 9.93 -10.23
C LYS A 54 -10.47 9.57 -9.86
N TYR A 55 -10.66 8.71 -8.86
CA TYR A 55 -11.99 8.23 -8.48
C TYR A 55 -12.16 8.23 -6.96
N THR A 56 -13.04 9.09 -6.48
CA THR A 56 -13.53 9.15 -5.09
C THR A 56 -14.92 8.54 -4.94
N ASN A 57 -15.43 7.86 -5.98
CA ASN A 57 -16.74 7.19 -5.96
C ASN A 57 -16.58 5.70 -6.31
N ALA A 58 -16.99 4.82 -5.39
CA ALA A 58 -16.85 3.38 -5.54
C ALA A 58 -17.52 2.81 -6.80
N LYS A 59 -18.68 3.34 -7.22
CA LYS A 59 -19.40 2.88 -8.43
C LYS A 59 -18.63 3.24 -9.70
N LYS A 60 -18.13 4.48 -9.80
CA LYS A 60 -17.30 4.93 -10.93
C LYS A 60 -15.97 4.16 -10.99
N LEU A 61 -15.32 3.96 -9.86
CA LEU A 61 -14.08 3.19 -9.75
C LEU A 61 -14.25 1.73 -10.22
N ARG A 62 -15.27 1.01 -9.71
CA ARG A 62 -15.54 -0.37 -10.15
C ARG A 62 -15.91 -0.46 -11.63
N LYS A 63 -16.59 0.56 -12.19
CA LYS A 63 -16.87 0.67 -13.63
C LYS A 63 -15.58 0.83 -14.44
N ALA A 64 -14.62 1.64 -13.96
CA ALA A 64 -13.31 1.78 -14.59
C ALA A 64 -12.52 0.46 -14.59
N VAL A 65 -12.52 -0.27 -13.47
CA VAL A 65 -11.89 -1.61 -13.38
C VAL A 65 -12.53 -2.57 -14.38
N ARG A 66 -13.86 -2.60 -14.49
CA ARG A 66 -14.57 -3.46 -15.47
C ARG A 66 -14.13 -3.20 -16.91
N ARG A 67 -13.86 -1.93 -17.26
CA ARG A 67 -13.46 -1.46 -18.60
C ARG A 67 -11.99 -1.69 -18.94
N MET A 68 -11.16 -2.21 -18.04
CA MET A 68 -9.76 -2.51 -18.35
C MET A 68 -9.64 -3.53 -19.49
N ARG A 69 -9.03 -3.09 -20.61
CA ARG A 69 -8.74 -3.91 -21.80
C ARG A 69 -7.56 -4.84 -21.51
N TYR A 70 -7.64 -6.08 -21.97
CA TYR A 70 -6.55 -7.05 -21.93
C TYR A 70 -5.66 -6.90 -23.16
N ARG A 71 -4.34 -6.98 -23.00
CA ARG A 71 -3.37 -6.83 -24.10
C ARG A 71 -2.47 -8.05 -24.32
N GLY A 72 -2.30 -8.93 -23.34
CA GLY A 72 -1.34 -10.03 -23.45
C GLY A 72 0.11 -9.54 -23.59
N GLY A 73 1.04 -10.44 -23.89
CA GLY A 73 2.48 -10.13 -24.03
C GLY A 73 3.32 -10.73 -22.91
N GLY A 74 4.58 -10.30 -22.78
CA GLY A 74 5.48 -10.81 -21.74
C GLY A 74 5.24 -10.21 -20.36
N THR A 75 6.08 -10.60 -19.40
CA THR A 75 5.96 -10.22 -17.98
C THR A 75 7.20 -9.43 -17.55
N ARG A 76 7.05 -8.10 -17.38
CA ARG A 76 8.10 -7.16 -16.93
C ARG A 76 7.73 -6.49 -15.60
N THR A 77 7.72 -7.28 -14.54
CA THR A 77 7.37 -6.84 -13.17
C THR A 77 8.29 -5.73 -12.66
N GLY A 78 9.58 -5.74 -13.02
CA GLY A 78 10.54 -4.71 -12.61
C GLY A 78 10.23 -3.35 -13.21
N LYS A 79 9.91 -3.29 -14.50
CA LYS A 79 9.39 -2.07 -15.14
C LYS A 79 8.09 -1.60 -14.47
N ALA A 80 7.20 -2.53 -14.12
CA ALA A 80 5.95 -2.20 -13.43
C ALA A 80 6.19 -1.57 -12.06
N MET A 81 7.05 -2.17 -11.23
CA MET A 81 7.40 -1.64 -9.91
C MET A 81 8.10 -0.28 -10.01
N ARG A 82 9.01 -0.10 -10.97
CA ARG A 82 9.63 1.22 -11.24
C ARG A 82 8.60 2.27 -11.65
N PHE A 83 7.64 1.89 -12.49
CA PHE A 83 6.58 2.80 -12.93
C PHE A 83 5.68 3.20 -11.76
N THR A 84 5.27 2.25 -10.94
CA THR A 84 4.49 2.52 -9.71
C THR A 84 5.25 3.48 -8.80
N ASN A 85 6.51 3.17 -8.48
CA ASN A 85 7.35 4.00 -7.62
C ASN A 85 7.52 5.43 -8.15
N ARG A 86 7.64 5.63 -9.47
CA ARG A 86 7.96 6.96 -10.04
C ARG A 86 6.77 7.77 -10.55
N LYS A 87 5.66 7.11 -10.89
CA LYS A 87 4.55 7.73 -11.64
C LYS A 87 3.19 7.58 -10.96
N ILE A 88 3.10 6.78 -9.90
CA ILE A 88 1.86 6.59 -9.15
C ILE A 88 2.01 7.14 -7.73
N LEU A 89 3.11 6.78 -7.06
CA LEU A 89 3.42 7.25 -5.71
C LEU A 89 4.16 8.60 -5.74
N TRP A 90 4.14 9.31 -4.62
CA TRP A 90 4.94 10.50 -4.32
C TRP A 90 4.61 11.76 -5.14
N GLY A 91 3.63 11.70 -6.04
CA GLY A 91 3.22 12.84 -6.86
C GLY A 91 2.09 13.63 -6.21
N LYS A 92 1.60 14.66 -6.93
CA LYS A 92 0.37 15.39 -6.56
C LYS A 92 -0.86 14.50 -6.43
N ASP A 93 -0.81 13.33 -7.08
CA ASP A 93 -1.87 12.33 -7.01
C ASP A 93 -1.79 11.48 -5.73
N ASP A 94 -0.84 11.70 -4.82
CA ASP A 94 -0.63 10.93 -3.60
C ASP A 94 -0.88 11.79 -2.35
N ARG A 95 -1.31 11.19 -1.24
CA ARG A 95 -1.58 11.88 0.04
C ARG A 95 -0.43 11.60 1.01
N LYS A 96 0.29 12.64 1.43
CA LYS A 96 1.52 12.53 2.23
C LYS A 96 1.31 11.79 3.56
N ASP A 97 0.18 12.05 4.23
CA ASP A 97 -0.08 11.56 5.59
C ASP A 97 -0.87 10.25 5.61
N VAL A 98 -1.00 9.58 4.45
CA VAL A 98 -1.81 8.38 4.30
C VAL A 98 -0.91 7.21 3.92
N PRO A 99 -0.97 6.08 4.66
CA PRO A 99 -0.17 4.91 4.34
C PRO A 99 -0.42 4.40 2.92
N ASN A 100 0.68 4.20 2.18
CA ASN A 100 0.62 3.65 0.84
C ASN A 100 0.78 2.13 0.84
N VAL A 101 -0.10 1.46 0.09
CA VAL A 101 -0.10 0.00 -0.05
C VAL A 101 -0.05 -0.41 -1.51
N VAL A 102 0.96 -1.20 -1.87
CA VAL A 102 1.15 -1.79 -3.20
C VAL A 102 0.82 -3.27 -3.15
N VAL A 103 -0.26 -3.66 -3.81
CA VAL A 103 -0.57 -5.07 -4.10
C VAL A 103 -0.08 -5.41 -5.51
N LEU A 104 0.89 -6.32 -5.61
CA LEU A 104 1.41 -6.87 -6.86
C LEU A 104 0.76 -8.22 -7.15
N VAL A 105 0.12 -8.38 -8.30
CA VAL A 105 -0.50 -9.64 -8.75
C VAL A 105 0.25 -10.16 -9.97
N SER A 106 0.74 -11.40 -9.92
CA SER A 106 1.56 -12.03 -10.98
C SER A 106 1.26 -13.52 -11.10
N ASP A 107 1.29 -14.08 -12.31
CA ASP A 107 1.13 -15.53 -12.56
C ASP A 107 2.37 -16.21 -13.16
N GLY A 108 3.38 -15.43 -13.53
CA GLY A 108 4.53 -15.91 -14.28
C GLY A 108 5.87 -15.37 -13.81
N LYS A 109 6.94 -15.99 -14.33
CA LYS A 109 8.32 -15.54 -14.14
C LYS A 109 8.52 -14.18 -14.82
N SER A 110 8.99 -13.21 -14.06
CA SER A 110 9.40 -11.92 -14.62
C SER A 110 10.77 -12.00 -15.31
N HIS A 111 10.92 -11.32 -16.44
CA HIS A 111 12.19 -11.20 -17.18
C HIS A 111 13.11 -10.09 -16.63
N ASP A 112 12.67 -9.37 -15.59
CA ASP A 112 13.42 -8.27 -14.97
C ASP A 112 13.23 -8.24 -13.44
N HIS A 113 13.18 -9.43 -12.83
CA HIS A 113 12.87 -9.61 -11.41
C HIS A 113 13.82 -8.82 -10.46
N SER A 114 15.13 -8.80 -10.73
CA SER A 114 16.08 -8.03 -9.92
C SER A 114 15.76 -6.54 -9.84
N LYS A 115 15.20 -5.96 -10.92
CA LYS A 115 14.73 -4.57 -10.93
C LYS A 115 13.50 -4.39 -10.05
N ALA A 116 12.61 -5.40 -9.99
CA ALA A 116 11.45 -5.37 -9.10
C ALA A 116 11.87 -5.35 -7.64
N VAL A 117 12.82 -6.21 -7.24
CA VAL A 117 13.38 -6.25 -5.87
C VAL A 117 14.01 -4.91 -5.50
N ARG A 118 14.82 -4.31 -6.39
CA ARG A 118 15.44 -3.00 -6.14
C ARG A 118 14.42 -1.89 -5.94
N GLU A 119 13.38 -1.82 -6.77
CA GLU A 119 12.35 -0.78 -6.63
C GLU A 119 11.45 -1.03 -5.42
N ALA A 120 11.20 -2.29 -5.08
CA ALA A 120 10.50 -2.66 -3.84
C ALA A 120 11.27 -2.21 -2.60
N ARG A 121 12.60 -2.43 -2.54
CA ARG A 121 13.44 -1.92 -1.44
C ARG A 121 13.30 -0.41 -1.25
N LYS A 122 13.35 0.37 -2.34
CA LYS A 122 13.16 1.83 -2.28
C LYS A 122 11.79 2.24 -1.77
N MET A 123 10.74 1.55 -2.20
CA MET A 123 9.37 1.81 -1.71
C MET A 123 9.22 1.45 -0.23
N LYS A 124 9.77 0.32 0.20
CA LYS A 124 9.76 -0.12 1.62
C LYS A 124 10.49 0.86 2.54
N GLN A 125 11.63 1.39 2.12
CA GLN A 125 12.37 2.43 2.85
C GLN A 125 11.56 3.72 3.05
N LYS A 126 10.57 3.97 2.19
CA LYS A 126 9.64 5.10 2.28
C LYS A 126 8.31 4.74 2.95
N GLY A 127 8.27 3.63 3.69
CA GLY A 127 7.08 3.21 4.43
C GLY A 127 5.97 2.56 3.59
N VAL A 128 6.20 2.25 2.30
CA VAL A 128 5.19 1.57 1.48
C VAL A 128 5.07 0.10 1.89
N LYS A 129 3.85 -0.33 2.21
CA LYS A 129 3.55 -1.75 2.41
C LYS A 129 3.39 -2.44 1.06
N ILE A 130 4.10 -3.55 0.84
CA ILE A 130 4.03 -4.32 -0.40
C ILE A 130 3.51 -5.72 -0.10
N LEU A 131 2.37 -6.05 -0.68
CA LEU A 131 1.75 -7.38 -0.65
C LEU A 131 1.83 -7.99 -2.06
N CYS A 132 2.05 -9.28 -2.14
CA CYS A 132 2.20 -9.99 -3.41
C CYS A 132 1.21 -11.15 -3.52
N VAL A 133 0.61 -11.32 -4.69
CA VAL A 133 -0.30 -12.43 -5.00
C VAL A 133 0.30 -13.21 -6.16
N GLY A 134 0.74 -14.43 -5.88
CA GLY A 134 1.23 -15.40 -6.85
C GLY A 134 0.12 -16.35 -7.29
N ILE A 135 -0.18 -16.36 -8.59
CA ILE A 135 -1.25 -17.19 -9.17
C ILE A 135 -0.64 -18.37 -9.94
N GLY A 136 -1.02 -19.60 -9.62
CA GLY A 136 -0.60 -20.76 -10.40
C GLY A 136 -0.82 -22.09 -9.68
N ARG A 137 -0.21 -23.17 -10.21
CA ARG A 137 -0.30 -24.52 -9.65
C ARG A 137 1.06 -25.22 -9.66
N GLY A 138 1.25 -26.14 -8.72
CA GLY A 138 2.46 -26.97 -8.59
C GLY A 138 3.76 -26.17 -8.48
N ARG A 139 4.88 -26.80 -8.88
CA ARG A 139 6.24 -26.25 -8.74
C ARG A 139 6.46 -24.88 -9.39
N LYS A 140 5.65 -24.49 -10.37
CA LYS A 140 5.75 -23.17 -11.02
C LYS A 140 5.35 -22.06 -10.05
N VAL A 141 4.23 -22.22 -9.31
CA VAL A 141 3.79 -21.21 -8.35
C VAL A 141 4.69 -21.18 -7.12
N ASP A 142 5.23 -22.31 -6.67
CA ASP A 142 6.15 -22.32 -5.51
C ASP A 142 7.41 -21.50 -5.77
N ARG A 143 7.98 -21.61 -6.97
CA ARG A 143 9.11 -20.77 -7.39
C ARG A 143 8.72 -19.29 -7.51
N LEU A 144 7.52 -19.01 -7.99
CA LEU A 144 7.00 -17.64 -8.06
C LEU A 144 6.85 -17.03 -6.66
N ILE A 145 6.32 -17.78 -5.69
CA ILE A 145 6.14 -17.32 -4.32
C ILE A 145 7.48 -16.95 -3.68
N LYS A 146 8.50 -17.80 -3.81
CA LYS A 146 9.86 -17.47 -3.34
C LYS A 146 10.38 -16.16 -3.94
N LYS A 147 10.15 -15.94 -5.24
CA LYS A 147 10.50 -14.67 -5.90
C LYS A 147 9.68 -13.49 -5.38
N LEU A 148 8.38 -13.66 -5.17
CA LEU A 148 7.53 -12.60 -4.67
C LEU A 148 7.86 -12.22 -3.21
N GLN A 149 8.35 -13.14 -2.39
CA GLN A 149 8.84 -12.85 -1.05
C GLN A 149 10.06 -11.91 -1.03
N GLU A 150 10.90 -11.92 -2.08
CA GLU A 150 11.99 -10.94 -2.23
C GLU A 150 11.46 -9.50 -2.46
N ILE A 151 10.22 -9.37 -2.93
CA ILE A 151 9.56 -8.10 -3.26
C ILE A 151 8.66 -7.63 -2.10
N SER A 152 7.92 -8.52 -1.46
CA SER A 152 6.97 -8.20 -0.40
C SER A 152 7.64 -7.52 0.80
N SER A 153 6.85 -6.82 1.62
CA SER A 153 7.37 -6.21 2.85
C SER A 153 7.69 -7.24 3.92
N LYS A 154 6.92 -8.33 4.00
CA LYS A 154 7.19 -9.50 4.83
C LYS A 154 6.86 -10.79 4.07
N PRO A 155 7.47 -11.94 4.41
CA PRO A 155 7.15 -13.20 3.76
C PRO A 155 5.65 -13.56 3.82
N GLU A 156 4.98 -13.23 4.92
CA GLU A 156 3.55 -13.51 5.19
C GLU A 156 2.63 -12.70 4.27
N TYR A 157 3.09 -11.54 3.77
CA TYR A 157 2.37 -10.72 2.80
C TYR A 157 2.46 -11.26 1.36
N THR A 158 2.79 -12.55 1.20
CA THR A 158 2.82 -13.24 -0.09
C THR A 158 1.77 -14.34 -0.13
N PHE A 159 0.73 -14.13 -0.93
CA PHE A 159 -0.40 -15.02 -1.08
C PHE A 159 -0.20 -15.96 -2.27
N LYS A 160 -0.35 -17.26 -2.03
CA LYS A 160 -0.40 -18.28 -3.07
C LYS A 160 -1.85 -18.64 -3.36
N THR A 161 -2.25 -18.56 -4.62
CA THR A 161 -3.61 -18.95 -5.03
C THR A 161 -3.64 -19.50 -6.46
N THR A 162 -4.82 -19.94 -6.90
CA THR A 162 -5.10 -20.28 -8.28
C THR A 162 -6.10 -19.29 -8.86
N MET A 163 -6.21 -19.23 -10.19
CA MET A 163 -7.11 -18.29 -10.85
C MET A 163 -8.60 -18.52 -10.51
N ASN A 164 -8.95 -19.72 -10.05
CA ASN A 164 -10.32 -20.06 -9.63
C ASN A 164 -10.58 -19.82 -8.14
N ALA A 165 -9.55 -19.51 -7.36
CA ALA A 165 -9.62 -19.35 -5.90
C ALA A 165 -9.10 -17.97 -5.46
N LEU A 166 -9.23 -16.95 -6.33
CA LEU A 166 -8.79 -15.58 -6.00
C LEU A 166 -9.61 -14.96 -4.86
N ASP A 167 -10.85 -15.39 -4.72
CA ASP A 167 -11.78 -15.02 -3.65
C ASP A 167 -11.36 -15.57 -2.28
N THR A 168 -10.72 -16.74 -2.22
CA THR A 168 -10.33 -17.35 -0.94
C THR A 168 -9.28 -16.54 -0.17
N ILE A 169 -8.49 -15.72 -0.87
CA ILE A 169 -7.47 -14.87 -0.26
C ILE A 169 -7.95 -13.44 0.00
N GLU A 170 -9.18 -13.09 -0.41
CA GLU A 170 -9.67 -11.71 -0.37
C GLU A 170 -9.68 -11.15 1.06
N ASN A 171 -10.23 -11.89 2.00
CA ASN A 171 -10.34 -11.45 3.40
C ASN A 171 -8.96 -11.24 4.04
N SER A 172 -8.05 -12.20 3.87
CA SER A 172 -6.68 -12.10 4.40
C SER A 172 -5.90 -10.96 3.74
N LEU A 173 -6.04 -10.80 2.42
CA LEU A 173 -5.40 -9.69 1.70
C LEU A 173 -5.91 -8.34 2.20
N VAL A 174 -7.22 -8.17 2.34
CA VAL A 174 -7.83 -6.92 2.81
C VAL A 174 -7.42 -6.63 4.26
N LYS A 175 -7.39 -7.65 5.12
CA LYS A 175 -6.87 -7.53 6.49
C LYS A 175 -5.44 -6.98 6.48
N ASP A 176 -4.54 -7.61 5.75
CA ASP A 176 -3.12 -7.21 5.72
C ASP A 176 -2.90 -5.85 5.05
N MET A 177 -3.77 -5.46 4.11
CA MET A 177 -3.79 -4.10 3.53
C MET A 177 -4.15 -3.04 4.56
N CYS A 178 -5.07 -3.34 5.49
CA CYS A 178 -5.55 -2.40 6.51
C CYS A 178 -4.66 -2.35 7.75
N GLU A 179 -3.92 -3.43 8.04
CA GLU A 179 -3.00 -3.43 9.16
C GLU A 179 -1.82 -2.46 8.91
N PRO A 180 -1.24 -1.83 9.94
CA PRO A 180 0.05 -1.16 9.80
C PRO A 180 1.20 -2.18 9.58
N ILE A 181 2.39 -1.74 9.11
CA ILE A 181 3.53 -2.64 8.84
C ILE A 181 4.14 -3.21 10.14
N SER A 182 4.06 -2.48 11.25
CA SER A 182 4.24 -3.00 12.61
C SER A 182 3.87 -1.93 13.63
N LYS A 183 3.41 -2.43 14.78
CA LYS A 183 2.93 -1.72 15.96
C LYS A 183 4.06 -1.02 16.73
N ASN A 184 4.67 0.00 16.14
CA ASN A 184 5.30 1.06 16.93
C ASN A 184 4.49 2.35 16.74
N CYS A 185 3.18 2.29 16.95
CA CYS A 185 2.62 3.26 17.88
C CYS A 185 3.03 2.76 19.27
N GLU A 186 4.32 2.85 19.61
CA GLU A 186 4.61 3.13 21.00
C GLU A 186 3.98 4.52 21.18
N VAL A 187 2.78 4.54 21.75
CA VAL A 187 2.43 5.66 22.62
C VAL A 187 3.70 5.89 23.44
N PRO A 188 4.32 7.09 23.43
CA PRO A 188 5.49 7.33 24.27
C PRO A 188 5.16 6.73 25.63
N LYS A 189 5.91 5.71 26.06
CA LYS A 189 5.68 5.15 27.39
C LYS A 189 5.89 6.34 28.32
N LEU A 190 4.80 6.84 28.92
CA LEU A 190 4.90 7.80 30.01
C LEU A 190 5.84 7.14 31.01
N CYS A 191 7.03 7.71 31.14
CA CYS A 191 8.02 7.19 32.07
C CYS A 191 7.33 7.13 33.44
N PRO A 192 7.36 5.99 34.15
CA PRO A 192 7.07 5.99 35.57
C PRO A 192 7.96 7.07 36.17
N VAL A 193 7.32 8.03 36.82
CA VAL A 193 8.01 9.07 37.58
C VAL A 193 8.93 8.37 38.58
N GLU A 194 10.23 8.32 38.29
CA GLU A 194 11.36 8.35 39.25
C GLU A 194 12.74 8.14 38.58
N PRO A 195 13.85 8.53 39.25
CA PRO A 195 14.87 9.35 38.61
C PRO A 195 16.02 8.53 38.02
N PHE A 196 16.82 9.23 37.24
CA PHE A 196 18.10 8.85 36.62
C PHE A 196 18.04 8.49 35.13
N ALA A 197 18.46 9.51 34.39
CA ALA A 197 18.71 9.52 32.97
C ALA A 197 19.68 8.43 32.51
N LYS A 198 19.32 7.75 31.43
CA LYS A 198 20.28 7.42 30.37
C LYS A 198 19.70 7.86 29.04
N LYS A 199 20.56 8.51 28.24
CA LYS A 199 20.32 9.23 26.98
C LYS A 199 19.14 8.69 26.16
N GLY A 200 18.19 9.59 25.83
CA GLY A 200 17.20 9.34 24.77
C GLY A 200 15.74 9.70 25.06
N CYS A 201 15.41 10.41 26.16
CA CYS A 201 14.03 10.80 26.47
C CYS A 201 13.91 12.32 26.64
N TYR A 202 12.96 12.95 25.95
CA TYR A 202 12.62 14.37 26.12
C TYR A 202 11.68 14.53 27.31
N ARG A 203 11.87 15.59 28.11
CA ARG A 203 10.94 15.97 29.19
C ARG A 203 9.62 16.45 28.59
N THR A 204 8.49 15.90 29.04
CA THR A 204 7.20 16.61 28.93
C THR A 204 7.04 17.55 30.14
N PRO A 205 6.47 18.76 29.96
CA PRO A 205 6.19 19.66 31.08
C PRO A 205 5.16 19.06 32.06
N LYS A 206 5.17 19.52 33.32
CA LYS A 206 4.22 19.09 34.36
C LYS A 206 2.76 19.31 33.90
N PRO A 207 1.79 18.51 34.38
CA PRO A 207 0.39 18.50 33.90
C PRO A 207 -0.34 19.86 33.97
N HIS A 208 0.18 20.81 34.75
CA HIS A 208 -0.45 22.11 34.95
C HIS A 208 -0.01 23.20 33.96
N THR A 209 0.90 22.92 33.02
CA THR A 209 1.33 23.91 32.01
C THR A 209 0.96 23.57 30.57
N ALA A 210 0.42 22.38 30.30
CA ALA A 210 -0.15 22.06 29.01
C ALA A 210 -1.64 22.42 29.00
N THR A 211 -1.95 23.69 28.77
CA THR A 211 -3.32 24.07 28.41
C THR A 211 -3.61 23.45 27.05
N LEU A 212 -4.22 22.26 27.05
CA LEU A 212 -4.88 21.71 25.87
C LEU A 212 -5.91 22.75 25.46
N LEU A 213 -5.62 23.50 24.39
CA LEU A 213 -6.57 24.42 23.80
C LEU A 213 -7.65 23.57 23.11
N PHE A 214 -8.68 23.26 23.87
CA PHE A 214 -9.92 22.73 23.32
C PHE A 214 -10.62 23.86 22.57
N ASN A 215 -11.06 23.60 21.34
CA ASN A 215 -11.95 24.53 20.67
C ASN A 215 -13.29 24.62 21.44
N ARG A 216 -14.16 25.61 21.14
CA ARG A 216 -15.46 25.80 21.81
C ARG A 216 -16.44 24.61 21.72
N ARG A 217 -16.04 23.51 21.04
CA ARG A 217 -16.77 22.25 20.90
C ARG A 217 -16.08 21.07 21.61
N ASN A 218 -15.09 21.31 22.47
CA ASN A 218 -14.39 20.28 23.25
C ASN A 218 -13.68 19.20 22.41
N GLN A 219 -13.22 19.55 21.19
CA GLN A 219 -12.33 18.68 20.41
C GLN A 219 -10.88 19.13 20.55
N ILE A 220 -9.95 18.16 20.64
CA ILE A 220 -8.51 18.41 20.67
C ILE A 220 -8.09 18.96 19.30
N ASP A 221 -7.63 20.20 19.28
CA ASP A 221 -7.11 20.84 18.07
C ASP A 221 -5.63 20.52 17.93
N TRP A 222 -5.30 19.64 16.98
CA TRP A 222 -3.94 19.18 16.74
C TRP A 222 -3.17 20.10 15.79
N GLU A 223 -3.82 20.97 15.03
CA GLU A 223 -3.16 21.79 14.00
C GLU A 223 -2.53 23.05 14.61
N ASP A 224 -3.29 23.84 15.38
CA ASP A 224 -2.78 25.11 15.94
C ASP A 224 -1.80 24.93 17.10
N GLY A 225 -1.89 23.81 17.81
CA GLY A 225 -1.06 23.52 18.99
C GLY A 225 0.33 22.99 18.67
N TRP A 226 0.49 22.27 17.55
CA TRP A 226 1.77 21.65 17.18
C TRP A 226 2.73 22.62 16.49
N ASP A 227 2.22 23.52 15.64
CA ASP A 227 3.08 24.45 14.91
C ASP A 227 3.70 25.52 15.85
N ASN A 228 2.92 26.04 16.80
CA ASN A 228 3.43 26.94 17.86
C ASN A 228 4.43 26.26 18.81
N PHE A 229 4.30 24.95 19.01
CA PHE A 229 5.21 24.17 19.85
C PHE A 229 6.56 23.94 19.17
N ILE A 230 6.57 23.73 17.84
CA ILE A 230 7.80 23.58 17.06
C ILE A 230 8.55 24.92 16.95
N GLU A 231 7.87 26.05 16.74
CA GLU A 231 8.53 27.37 16.67
C GLU A 231 9.25 27.74 17.97
N LYS A 232 8.71 27.36 19.14
CA LYS A 232 9.35 27.61 20.44
C LYS A 232 10.58 26.74 20.72
N ILE A 233 10.69 25.57 20.10
CA ILE A 233 11.80 24.63 20.33
C ILE A 233 12.97 24.88 19.37
N VAL A 234 12.72 25.47 18.19
CA VAL A 234 13.76 25.71 17.17
C VAL A 234 14.59 26.98 17.45
N HIS A 235 14.18 27.82 18.41
CA HIS A 235 14.83 29.10 18.72
C HIS A 235 15.44 29.22 20.13
N GLU A 236 15.67 28.10 20.83
CA GLU A 236 16.56 28.01 22.01
C GLU A 236 17.71 27.04 21.75
#